data_AF-D0P4E1-F1
#
_entry.id   AF-D0P4E1-F1
#
_cell.length_a   1.000
_cell.length_b   1.000
_cell.length_c   1.000
_cell.angle_alpha   90.00
_cell.angle_beta   90.00
_cell.angle_gamma   90.00
#
_symmetry.space_group_name_H-M   'P 1'
#
loop_
_entity.id
_entity.type
_entity.pdbx_description
1 polymer ?
#
loop_
_entity_poly.entity_id
_entity_poly.type
_entity_poly.pdbx_seq_one_letter_code
_entity_poly.pdbx_strand_id
1 'polypeptide(L)'
;MMTTLKTSSATLLLVATAFIGISGAANLRQMQRNLGATYSQSSDFHAEMLARVNKERAAEGLPPVCGNKKLLSSSQRHSDDMAQNNYMAHDGTDGSTMSQRITDAGYKWSAVGENVAAGQEDVQAVMDAWMHSPEHRENIMGEYTMLGVSYAYNDNSEYRHYWTQDFGKGDTESCDSDSENQEQGLSQEQEQNPDQQQVAQNEDNVQGEADNGTPVPKTSVYVTEAPKEESPCPEEQPGKVQGATGTKTDVPV
;
A
#
# COMPACT_ATOMS: atom_id res chain seq x y z
N MET A 1 -83.16 -27.03 -43.14
CA MET A 1 -83.74 -26.69 -41.82
C MET A 1 -82.76 -25.78 -41.12
N MET A 2 -83.27 -24.67 -40.60
CA MET A 2 -82.57 -23.66 -39.79
C MET A 2 -81.89 -24.27 -38.57
N THR A 3 -80.70 -23.76 -38.20
CA THR A 3 -80.53 -23.01 -36.94
C THR A 3 -79.18 -22.29 -36.87
N THR A 4 -79.26 -21.02 -36.54
CA THR A 4 -78.17 -20.08 -36.22
C THR A 4 -77.98 -20.04 -34.70
N LEU A 5 -76.74 -19.96 -34.21
CA LEU A 5 -76.31 -19.37 -32.91
C LEU A 5 -74.80 -19.03 -33.06
N LYS A 6 -74.36 -17.75 -33.06
CA LYS A 6 -73.87 -16.92 -31.92
C LYS A 6 -72.89 -17.69 -31.00
N THR A 7 -71.69 -17.26 -30.63
CA THR A 7 -71.00 -15.95 -30.57
C THR A 7 -69.52 -16.19 -30.15
N SER A 8 -68.71 -15.13 -30.23
CA SER A 8 -67.59 -14.78 -29.34
C SER A 8 -66.18 -14.87 -29.90
N SER A 9 -65.65 -13.68 -30.17
CA SER A 9 -64.25 -13.35 -30.41
C SER A 9 -63.38 -13.72 -29.21
N ALA A 10 -62.24 -14.35 -29.46
CA ALA A 10 -61.10 -14.35 -28.55
C ALA A 10 -59.83 -14.09 -29.37
N THR A 11 -59.40 -12.84 -29.30
CA THR A 11 -58.12 -12.34 -29.81
C THR A 11 -56.99 -13.03 -29.04
N LEU A 12 -56.17 -13.84 -29.72
CA LEU A 12 -54.95 -14.38 -29.12
C LEU A 12 -53.76 -13.52 -29.53
N LEU A 13 -53.29 -12.71 -28.58
CA LEU A 13 -52.09 -11.88 -28.68
C LEU A 13 -50.86 -12.80 -28.56
N LEU A 14 -50.10 -12.97 -29.64
CA LEU A 14 -48.80 -13.63 -29.64
C LEU A 14 -47.79 -12.69 -28.97
N VAL A 15 -47.51 -12.92 -27.68
CA VAL A 15 -46.40 -12.26 -26.97
C VAL A 15 -45.11 -12.95 -27.39
N ALA A 16 -44.33 -12.29 -28.24
CA ALA A 16 -42.96 -12.68 -28.51
C ALA A 16 -42.09 -12.29 -27.30
N THR A 17 -41.74 -13.26 -26.46
CA THR A 17 -40.70 -13.07 -25.44
C THR A 17 -39.34 -13.11 -26.12
N ALA A 18 -38.77 -11.93 -26.34
CA ALA A 18 -37.34 -11.79 -26.58
C ALA A 18 -36.60 -12.20 -25.30
N PHE A 19 -35.95 -13.36 -25.32
CA PHE A 19 -34.92 -13.68 -24.35
C PHE A 19 -33.72 -12.75 -24.61
N ILE A 20 -33.70 -11.61 -23.93
CA ILE A 20 -32.47 -10.85 -23.76
C ILE A 20 -31.62 -11.67 -22.80
N GLY A 21 -30.65 -12.39 -23.36
CA GLY A 21 -29.62 -13.07 -22.60
C GLY A 21 -28.97 -12.07 -21.65
N ILE A 22 -29.07 -12.37 -20.35
CA ILE A 22 -28.56 -11.55 -19.26
C ILE A 22 -27.03 -11.64 -19.29
N SER A 23 -26.37 -10.78 -20.07
CA SER A 23 -24.90 -10.63 -20.03
C SER A 23 -24.40 -9.76 -18.87
N GLY A 24 -25.30 -9.30 -17.98
CA GLY A 24 -24.94 -8.46 -16.83
C GLY A 24 -24.35 -9.22 -15.63
N ALA A 25 -24.79 -10.46 -15.38
CA ALA A 25 -24.36 -11.20 -14.19
C ALA A 25 -22.92 -11.74 -14.29
N ALA A 26 -22.43 -12.02 -15.50
CA ALA A 26 -21.06 -12.46 -15.73
C ALA A 26 -20.05 -11.30 -15.57
N ASN A 27 -20.41 -10.10 -16.01
CA ASN A 27 -19.57 -8.90 -15.87
C ASN A 27 -19.47 -8.42 -14.42
N LEU A 28 -20.55 -8.47 -13.64
CA LEU A 28 -20.49 -8.13 -12.21
C LEU A 28 -19.68 -9.16 -11.39
N ARG A 29 -19.74 -10.45 -11.75
CA ARG A 29 -18.86 -11.48 -11.17
C ARG A 29 -17.39 -11.35 -11.59
N GLN A 30 -17.09 -10.62 -12.67
CA GLN A 30 -15.72 -10.34 -13.09
C GLN A 30 -15.18 -9.10 -12.35
N MET A 31 -16.00 -8.07 -12.14
CA MET A 31 -15.66 -6.94 -11.25
C MET A 31 -15.47 -7.37 -9.80
N GLN A 32 -16.32 -8.23 -9.26
CA GLN A 32 -16.19 -8.71 -7.88
C GLN A 32 -15.01 -9.68 -7.68
N ARG A 33 -14.53 -10.33 -8.75
CA ARG A 33 -13.27 -11.09 -8.71
C ARG A 33 -12.02 -10.20 -8.82
N ASN A 34 -12.13 -9.02 -9.44
CA ASN A 34 -11.07 -8.01 -9.44
C ASN A 34 -11.01 -7.20 -8.13
N LEU A 35 -12.11 -7.10 -7.38
CA LEU A 35 -12.16 -6.45 -6.05
C LEU A 35 -11.79 -7.40 -4.89
N GLY A 36 -11.58 -8.69 -5.19
CA GLY A 36 -11.17 -9.72 -4.24
C GLY A 36 -9.84 -10.38 -4.60
N ALA A 37 -9.08 -9.78 -5.51
CA ALA A 37 -7.66 -10.08 -5.64
C ALA A 37 -6.96 -9.47 -4.43
N THR A 38 -7.06 -10.17 -3.29
CA THR A 38 -6.06 -10.08 -2.22
C THR A 38 -4.72 -10.16 -2.93
N TYR A 39 -3.97 -9.05 -2.95
CA TYR A 39 -2.70 -8.91 -3.66
C TYR A 39 -1.86 -10.16 -3.43
N SER A 40 -1.84 -11.05 -4.42
CA SER A 40 -0.91 -12.15 -4.40
C SER A 40 0.39 -11.57 -4.91
N GLN A 41 1.29 -11.32 -3.95
CA GLN A 41 2.70 -11.02 -4.13
C GLN A 41 3.06 -9.56 -4.37
N SER A 42 4.06 -9.10 -3.63
CA SER A 42 4.41 -7.69 -3.42
C SER A 42 4.80 -6.92 -4.69
N SER A 43 5.00 -7.56 -5.84
CA SER A 43 5.46 -6.90 -7.07
C SER A 43 4.49 -5.87 -7.66
N ASP A 44 3.18 -6.07 -7.49
CA ASP A 44 2.18 -5.26 -8.18
C ASP A 44 2.07 -3.85 -7.58
N PHE A 45 2.15 -3.72 -6.26
CA PHE A 45 2.05 -2.41 -5.61
C PHE A 45 3.30 -1.56 -5.83
N HIS A 46 4.51 -2.15 -5.88
CA HIS A 46 5.75 -1.39 -6.06
C HIS A 46 5.76 -0.69 -7.42
N ALA A 47 5.44 -1.44 -8.49
CA ALA A 47 5.39 -0.91 -9.84
C ALA A 47 4.28 0.15 -9.97
N GLU A 48 3.10 -0.11 -9.39
CA GLU A 48 2.00 0.86 -9.38
C GLU A 48 2.38 2.14 -8.62
N MET A 49 2.98 2.02 -7.44
CA MET A 49 3.41 3.15 -6.62
C MET A 49 4.44 3.99 -7.37
N LEU A 50 5.48 3.36 -7.91
CA LEU A 50 6.54 4.05 -8.64
C LEU A 50 5.97 4.79 -9.86
N ALA A 51 5.03 4.16 -10.58
CA ALA A 51 4.34 4.78 -11.70
C ALA A 51 3.52 6.00 -11.27
N ARG A 52 2.80 5.92 -10.14
CA ARG A 52 2.00 7.04 -9.60
C ARG A 52 2.88 8.18 -9.10
N VAL A 53 3.93 7.90 -8.32
CA VAL A 53 4.93 8.90 -7.90
C VAL A 53 5.52 9.61 -9.11
N ASN A 54 5.96 8.86 -10.12
CA ASN A 54 6.56 9.46 -11.33
C ASN A 54 5.54 10.22 -12.18
N LYS A 55 4.26 9.84 -12.16
CA LYS A 55 3.20 10.62 -12.79
C LYS A 55 3.01 11.97 -12.11
N GLU A 56 2.97 12.02 -10.78
CA GLU A 56 2.84 13.28 -10.03
C GLU A 56 4.08 14.16 -10.22
N ARG A 57 5.29 13.58 -10.16
CA ARG A 57 6.54 14.29 -10.45
C ARG A 57 6.59 14.86 -11.86
N ALA A 58 6.14 14.09 -12.86
CA ALA A 58 6.07 14.57 -14.24
C ALA A 58 5.09 15.73 -14.42
N ALA A 59 3.98 15.77 -13.66
CA ALA A 59 3.03 16.89 -13.69
C ALA A 59 3.66 18.21 -13.20
N GLU A 60 4.65 18.12 -12.32
CA GLU A 60 5.44 19.26 -11.82
C GLU A 60 6.75 19.51 -12.62
N GLY A 61 6.98 18.76 -13.70
CA GLY A 61 8.18 18.90 -14.52
C GLY A 61 9.46 18.38 -13.87
N LEU A 62 9.34 17.52 -12.84
CA LEU A 62 10.47 16.93 -12.14
C LEU A 62 10.95 15.63 -12.83
N PRO A 63 12.26 15.31 -12.75
CA PRO A 63 12.76 14.02 -13.22
C PRO A 63 12.13 12.84 -12.47
N PRO A 64 11.92 11.69 -13.13
CA PRO A 64 11.44 10.49 -12.46
C PRO A 64 12.47 9.96 -11.46
N VAL A 65 11.98 9.31 -10.42
CA VAL A 65 12.78 8.44 -9.54
C VAL A 65 12.71 7.01 -10.04
N CYS A 66 13.66 6.18 -9.62
CA CYS A 66 13.69 4.74 -9.89
C CYS A 66 13.75 3.92 -8.59
N GLY A 67 13.45 2.62 -8.67
CA GLY A 67 13.57 1.72 -7.52
C GLY A 67 15.02 1.56 -7.03
N ASN A 68 15.21 1.44 -5.72
CA ASN A 68 16.49 1.03 -5.11
C ASN A 68 16.27 0.06 -3.93
N LYS A 69 16.90 -1.11 -3.97
CA LYS A 69 16.69 -2.19 -3.00
C LYS A 69 17.15 -1.88 -1.57
N LYS A 70 18.08 -0.96 -1.39
CA LYS A 70 18.53 -0.55 -0.05
C LYS A 70 17.49 0.37 0.60
N LEU A 71 16.93 1.30 -0.17
CA LEU A 71 15.79 2.10 0.28
C LEU A 71 14.56 1.20 0.52
N LEU A 72 14.33 0.20 -0.34
CA LEU A 72 13.28 -0.80 -0.11
C LEU A 72 13.51 -1.52 1.23
N SER A 73 14.72 -2.02 1.49
CA SER A 73 15.05 -2.70 2.75
C SER A 73 14.85 -1.80 3.98
N SER A 74 15.17 -0.51 3.87
CA SER A 74 14.92 0.47 4.94
C SER A 74 13.42 0.66 5.18
N SER A 75 12.67 0.93 4.11
CA SER A 75 11.23 1.15 4.19
C SER A 75 10.48 -0.08 4.73
N GLN A 76 10.84 -1.28 4.28
CA GLN A 76 10.21 -2.54 4.71
C GLN A 76 10.43 -2.79 6.19
N ARG A 77 11.66 -2.59 6.69
CA ARG A 77 11.96 -2.68 8.13
C ARG A 77 10.99 -1.79 8.93
N HIS A 78 10.69 -0.60 8.43
CA HIS A 78 9.81 0.34 9.13
C HIS A 78 8.33 -0.02 9.04
N SER A 79 7.84 -0.40 7.85
CA SER A 79 6.46 -0.88 7.68
C SER A 79 6.19 -2.12 8.55
N ASP A 80 7.14 -3.05 8.63
CA ASP A 80 7.04 -4.23 9.48
C ASP A 80 7.01 -3.86 10.96
N ASP A 81 7.85 -2.93 11.40
CA ASP A 81 7.89 -2.44 12.78
C ASP A 81 6.56 -1.78 13.18
N MET A 82 6.04 -0.88 12.34
CA MET A 82 4.72 -0.23 12.54
C MET A 82 3.58 -1.25 12.62
N ALA A 83 3.58 -2.24 11.73
CA ALA A 83 2.56 -3.29 11.69
C ALA A 83 2.64 -4.22 12.91
N GLN A 84 3.84 -4.62 13.32
CA GLN A 84 4.06 -5.51 14.47
C GLN A 84 3.72 -4.84 15.79
N ASN A 85 4.05 -3.55 15.94
CA ASN A 85 3.89 -2.82 17.18
C ASN A 85 2.63 -1.94 17.24
N ASN A 86 1.78 -2.03 16.22
CA ASN A 86 0.48 -1.36 16.14
C ASN A 86 0.56 0.16 16.36
N TYR A 87 1.41 0.85 15.60
CA TYR A 87 1.59 2.30 15.68
C TYR A 87 1.91 2.91 14.32
N MET A 88 1.86 4.23 14.21
CA MET A 88 2.30 4.98 13.03
C MET A 88 3.11 6.19 13.51
N ALA A 89 4.40 6.22 13.14
CA ALA A 89 5.31 7.34 13.37
C ALA A 89 6.53 7.19 12.45
N HIS A 90 7.36 8.23 12.35
CA HIS A 90 8.63 8.19 11.61
C HIS A 90 9.73 7.40 12.34
N ASP A 91 9.76 7.46 13.67
CA ASP A 91 10.76 6.74 14.47
C ASP A 91 10.36 5.28 14.67
N GLY A 92 11.36 4.39 14.59
CA GLY A 92 11.22 2.98 14.91
C GLY A 92 11.01 2.76 16.41
N THR A 93 10.42 1.63 16.80
CA THR A 93 10.27 1.24 18.22
C THR A 93 11.62 0.99 18.90
N ASP A 94 12.64 0.69 18.12
CA ASP A 94 14.03 0.61 18.55
C ASP A 94 14.72 1.98 18.67
N GLY A 95 14.00 3.07 18.41
CA GLY A 95 14.49 4.44 18.42
C GLY A 95 15.24 4.84 17.15
N SER A 96 15.22 4.02 16.10
CA SER A 96 15.85 4.36 14.83
C SER A 96 15.10 5.47 14.10
N THR A 97 15.83 6.48 13.61
CA THR A 97 15.29 7.47 12.67
C THR A 97 15.30 6.90 11.25
N MET A 98 14.55 7.51 10.32
CA MET A 98 14.61 7.17 8.88
C MET A 98 16.07 7.18 8.36
N SER A 99 16.85 8.22 8.67
CA SER A 99 18.21 8.34 8.16
C SER A 99 19.13 7.24 8.68
N GLN A 100 18.90 6.76 9.91
CA GLN A 100 19.60 5.61 10.47
C GLN A 100 19.20 4.32 9.76
N ARG A 101 17.90 4.05 9.55
CA ARG A 101 17.44 2.87 8.81
C ARG A 101 17.99 2.82 7.38
N ILE A 102 17.99 3.95 6.66
CA ILE A 102 18.56 4.07 5.31
C ILE A 102 20.08 3.82 5.31
N THR A 103 20.78 4.34 6.32
CA THR A 103 22.24 4.16 6.45
C THR A 103 22.59 2.71 6.82
N ASP A 104 21.82 2.08 7.71
CA ASP A 104 21.96 0.68 8.12
C ASP A 104 21.71 -0.28 6.96
N ALA A 105 20.75 0.04 6.08
CA ALA A 105 20.51 -0.68 4.82
C ALA A 105 21.67 -0.51 3.81
N GLY A 106 22.67 0.32 4.12
CA GLY A 106 23.87 0.50 3.33
C GLY A 106 23.74 1.49 2.18
N TYR A 107 22.65 2.28 2.13
CA TYR A 107 22.46 3.31 1.12
C TYR A 107 23.34 4.52 1.46
N LYS A 108 24.16 4.97 0.51
CA LYS A 108 25.04 6.13 0.64
C LYS A 108 24.36 7.35 0.06
N TRP A 109 23.96 8.29 0.91
CA TRP A 109 23.09 9.39 0.52
C TRP A 109 23.71 10.77 0.73
N SER A 110 23.26 11.71 -0.10
CA SER A 110 23.42 13.16 0.05
C SER A 110 22.11 13.86 0.39
N ALA A 111 20.97 13.23 0.09
CA ALA A 111 19.64 13.64 0.54
C ALA A 111 18.74 12.40 0.70
N VAL A 112 17.84 12.43 1.68
CA VAL A 112 16.82 11.42 1.97
C VAL A 112 15.53 12.08 2.42
N GLY A 113 14.40 11.36 2.36
CA GLY A 113 13.10 11.81 2.85
C GLY A 113 12.15 10.62 3.01
N GLU A 114 11.13 10.74 3.85
CA GLU A 114 10.20 9.65 4.17
C GLU A 114 8.75 10.10 4.16
N ASN A 115 7.87 9.29 3.58
CA ASN A 115 6.44 9.33 3.86
C ASN A 115 6.02 8.03 4.55
N VAL A 116 5.21 8.15 5.60
CA VAL A 116 4.56 7.01 6.26
C VAL A 116 3.05 7.16 6.18
N ALA A 117 2.32 6.05 6.18
CA ALA A 117 0.87 6.03 6.26
C ALA A 117 0.34 4.74 6.87
N ALA A 118 -0.87 4.80 7.42
CA ALA A 118 -1.55 3.64 7.95
C ALA A 118 -3.07 3.71 7.68
N GLY A 119 -3.67 2.56 7.37
CA GLY A 119 -5.12 2.41 7.15
C GLY A 119 -5.59 2.49 5.70
N GLN A 120 -4.73 2.86 4.75
CA GLN A 120 -5.09 2.91 3.33
C GLN A 120 -4.95 1.52 2.72
N GLU A 121 -6.03 1.02 2.11
CA GLU A 121 -6.11 -0.37 1.66
C GLU A 121 -5.31 -0.66 0.38
N ASP A 122 -5.00 0.37 -0.41
CA ASP A 122 -4.31 0.24 -1.69
C ASP A 122 -3.43 1.45 -2.04
N VAL A 123 -2.66 1.29 -3.13
CA VAL A 123 -1.72 2.30 -3.64
C VAL A 123 -2.43 3.60 -4.02
N GLN A 124 -3.65 3.52 -4.56
CA GLN A 124 -4.39 4.71 -4.95
C GLN A 124 -4.77 5.53 -3.72
N ALA A 125 -5.35 4.87 -2.71
CA ALA A 125 -5.79 5.52 -1.48
C ALA A 125 -4.62 6.19 -0.72
N VAL A 126 -3.45 5.53 -0.65
CA VAL A 126 -2.29 6.10 0.03
C VAL A 126 -1.63 7.23 -0.76
N MET A 127 -1.53 7.11 -2.09
CA MET A 127 -1.03 8.21 -2.93
C MET A 127 -1.96 9.43 -2.88
N ASP A 128 -3.27 9.22 -2.92
CA ASP A 128 -4.25 10.30 -2.77
C ASP A 128 -4.08 10.97 -1.39
N ALA A 129 -3.90 10.20 -0.31
CA ALA A 129 -3.68 10.74 1.03
C ALA A 129 -2.40 11.60 1.11
N TRP A 130 -1.27 11.09 0.61
CA TRP A 130 -0.01 11.84 0.61
C TRP A 130 -0.06 13.08 -0.27
N MET A 131 -0.69 13.02 -1.45
CA MET A 131 -0.76 14.16 -2.36
C MET A 131 -1.69 15.29 -1.85
N HIS A 132 -2.67 14.97 -1.00
CA HIS A 132 -3.51 15.96 -0.32
C HIS A 132 -2.87 16.55 0.95
N SER A 133 -1.75 15.99 1.41
CA SER A 133 -0.98 16.53 2.54
C SER A 133 0.22 17.33 2.03
N PRO A 134 0.32 18.64 2.34
CA PRO A 134 1.43 19.47 1.87
C PRO A 134 2.81 18.90 2.20
N GLU A 135 3.03 18.44 3.44
CA GLU A 135 4.31 17.92 3.92
C GLU A 135 4.72 16.62 3.19
N HIS A 136 3.78 15.67 3.04
CA HIS A 136 4.06 14.42 2.31
C HIS A 136 4.27 14.66 0.80
N ARG A 137 3.52 15.61 0.23
CA ARG A 137 3.70 16.02 -1.17
C ARG A 137 5.07 16.66 -1.38
N GLU A 138 5.58 17.47 -0.44
CA GLU A 138 6.92 18.05 -0.52
C GLU A 138 8.00 16.97 -0.66
N ASN A 139 7.90 15.86 0.09
CA ASN A 139 8.81 14.72 -0.06
C ASN A 139 8.72 14.09 -1.47
N ILE A 140 7.50 13.86 -1.99
CA ILE A 140 7.30 13.31 -3.35
C ILE A 140 7.92 14.22 -4.42
N MET A 141 7.91 15.54 -4.20
CA MET A 141 8.49 16.54 -5.12
C MET A 141 9.96 16.86 -4.86
N GLY A 142 10.57 16.26 -3.84
CA GLY A 142 11.95 16.54 -3.47
C GLY A 142 12.97 16.17 -4.56
N GLU A 143 14.17 16.72 -4.44
CA GLU A 143 15.29 16.47 -5.36
C GLU A 143 15.93 15.09 -5.13
N TYR A 144 15.17 14.03 -5.35
CA TYR A 144 15.59 12.65 -5.23
C TYR A 144 15.75 11.98 -6.60
N THR A 145 16.50 10.89 -6.63
CA THR A 145 16.70 10.08 -7.84
C THR A 145 16.23 8.64 -7.66
N MET A 146 16.06 8.18 -6.43
CA MET A 146 15.71 6.81 -6.08
C MET A 146 14.59 6.77 -5.03
N LEU A 147 13.85 5.65 -5.03
CA LEU A 147 12.72 5.36 -4.15
C LEU A 147 12.78 3.91 -3.68
N GLY A 148 12.53 3.69 -2.40
CA GLY A 148 12.05 2.43 -1.84
C GLY A 148 10.62 2.62 -1.36
N VAL A 149 9.74 1.67 -1.64
CA VAL A 149 8.38 1.66 -1.10
C VAL A 149 8.12 0.31 -0.50
N SER A 150 7.45 0.24 0.64
CA SER A 150 7.04 -1.01 1.27
C SER A 150 5.61 -0.94 1.75
N TYR A 151 5.09 -2.13 2.04
CA TYR A 151 3.77 -2.35 2.59
C TYR A 151 3.82 -3.52 3.57
N ALA A 152 3.14 -3.37 4.71
CA ALA A 152 2.94 -4.43 5.68
C ALA A 152 1.46 -4.53 6.07
N TYR A 153 0.98 -5.76 6.27
CA TYR A 153 -0.39 -6.04 6.69
C TYR A 153 -0.42 -6.80 8.01
N ASN A 154 -1.27 -6.38 8.95
CA ASN A 154 -1.52 -7.09 10.19
C ASN A 154 -3.00 -7.02 10.59
N ASP A 155 -3.74 -8.12 10.43
CA ASP A 155 -5.17 -8.18 10.74
C ASP A 155 -5.50 -7.93 12.23
N ASN A 156 -4.52 -8.08 13.12
CA ASN A 156 -4.67 -7.87 14.55
C ASN A 156 -4.32 -6.44 15.00
N SER A 157 -3.87 -5.57 14.08
CA SER A 157 -3.53 -4.19 14.41
C SER A 157 -4.71 -3.24 14.13
N GLU A 158 -4.67 -2.05 14.72
CA GLU A 158 -5.69 -1.00 14.58
C GLU A 158 -5.87 -0.56 13.12
N TYR A 159 -4.76 -0.34 12.40
CA TYR A 159 -4.79 0.21 11.05
C TYR A 159 -4.82 -0.87 9.96
N ARG A 160 -4.40 -2.09 10.27
CA ARG A 160 -4.26 -3.25 9.36
C ARG A 160 -3.28 -3.08 8.19
N HIS A 161 -3.18 -1.91 7.60
CA HIS A 161 -2.38 -1.58 6.42
C HIS A 161 -1.34 -0.51 6.79
N TYR A 162 -0.06 -0.75 6.48
CA TYR A 162 1.04 0.18 6.78
C TYR A 162 1.92 0.37 5.57
N TRP A 163 2.32 1.61 5.31
CA TRP A 163 3.09 2.00 4.13
C TRP A 163 4.26 2.89 4.51
N THR A 164 5.39 2.70 3.85
CA THR A 164 6.55 3.59 3.94
C THR A 164 7.10 3.85 2.53
N GLN A 165 7.37 5.12 2.21
CA GLN A 165 8.20 5.54 1.07
C GLN A 165 9.49 6.17 1.59
N ASP A 166 10.63 5.60 1.23
CA ASP A 166 11.95 6.17 1.48
C ASP A 166 12.53 6.70 0.15
N PHE A 167 12.73 8.01 0.08
CA PHE A 167 13.37 8.67 -1.05
C PHE A 167 14.87 8.86 -0.79
N GLY A 168 15.66 8.84 -1.88
CA GLY A 168 17.09 9.03 -1.76
C GLY A 168 17.75 9.66 -2.99
N LYS A 169 18.86 10.33 -2.73
CA LYS A 169 19.85 10.77 -3.72
C LYS A 169 21.24 10.38 -3.23
N GLY A 170 22.04 9.76 -4.09
CA GLY A 170 23.39 9.31 -3.76
C GLY A 170 24.22 9.09 -5.02
N ASP A 171 25.40 9.69 -5.08
CA ASP A 171 26.24 9.69 -6.30
C ASP A 171 26.86 8.32 -6.62
N THR A 172 26.89 7.43 -5.62
CA THR A 172 27.41 6.05 -5.71
C THR A 172 26.32 4.99 -5.74
N GLU A 173 25.06 5.40 -5.78
CA GLU A 173 23.90 4.52 -5.78
C GLU A 173 23.34 4.41 -7.20
N SER A 174 22.64 3.31 -7.48
CA SER A 174 22.05 3.05 -8.79
C SER A 174 20.62 2.56 -8.66
N CYS A 175 19.85 2.79 -9.72
CA CYS A 175 18.56 2.14 -9.90
C CYS A 175 18.73 0.62 -9.91
N ASP A 176 17.75 -0.09 -9.37
CA ASP A 176 17.66 -1.54 -9.58
C ASP A 176 17.40 -1.83 -11.05
N SER A 177 17.94 -2.95 -11.54
CA SER A 177 17.65 -3.39 -12.91
C SER A 177 16.24 -3.99 -12.97
N ASP A 178 15.54 -3.82 -14.10
CA ASP A 178 14.14 -4.27 -14.29
C ASP A 178 13.91 -5.77 -14.01
N SER A 179 14.97 -6.59 -13.93
CA SER A 179 14.90 -8.02 -13.61
C SER A 179 14.95 -8.37 -12.12
N GLU A 180 15.36 -7.45 -11.23
CA GLU A 180 15.59 -7.76 -9.80
C GLU A 180 14.39 -7.38 -8.89
N ASN A 181 13.48 -6.51 -9.36
CA ASN A 181 12.32 -6.04 -8.58
C ASN A 181 11.18 -7.06 -8.41
N GLN A 182 11.32 -8.28 -8.94
CA GLN A 182 10.25 -9.29 -8.89
C GLN A 182 10.50 -10.45 -7.91
N GLU A 183 11.70 -10.61 -7.35
CA GLU A 183 12.05 -11.87 -6.65
C GLU A 183 12.20 -11.75 -5.12
N GLN A 184 12.33 -10.54 -4.54
CA GLN A 184 12.76 -10.40 -3.14
C GLN A 184 11.66 -10.16 -2.09
N GLY A 185 10.38 -10.12 -2.50
CA GLY A 185 9.24 -10.06 -1.57
C GLY A 185 8.79 -11.40 -0.97
N LEU A 186 9.54 -12.50 -1.21
CA LEU A 186 9.07 -13.88 -1.03
C LEU A 186 9.74 -14.66 0.10
N SER A 187 10.63 -14.07 0.92
CA SER A 187 11.49 -14.87 1.81
C SER A 187 11.27 -14.75 3.33
N GLN A 188 10.27 -14.04 3.85
CA GLN A 188 10.09 -13.93 5.32
C GLN A 188 8.68 -14.17 5.88
N GLU A 189 7.94 -15.16 5.36
CA GLU A 189 6.73 -15.66 6.05
C GLU A 189 6.64 -17.20 6.05
N GLN A 190 7.70 -17.92 6.44
CA GLN A 190 7.55 -19.35 6.78
C GLN A 190 8.55 -19.81 7.86
N GLU A 191 8.37 -19.38 9.11
CA GLU A 191 8.74 -20.24 10.25
C GLU A 191 8.03 -19.80 11.54
N GLN A 192 6.83 -20.32 11.78
CA GLN A 192 6.29 -20.75 13.09
C GLN A 192 4.77 -20.99 13.02
N ASN A 193 4.34 -22.22 12.71
CA ASN A 193 3.23 -22.89 13.41
C ASN A 193 3.18 -24.40 13.07
N PRO A 194 3.69 -25.33 13.91
CA PRO A 194 3.77 -26.75 13.57
C PRO A 194 2.58 -27.56 14.11
N ASP A 195 1.35 -27.07 14.02
CA ASP A 195 0.19 -27.81 14.54
C ASP A 195 -1.08 -27.54 13.73
N GLN A 196 -1.23 -28.25 12.60
CA GLN A 196 -2.53 -28.67 12.07
C GLN A 196 -2.32 -29.66 10.92
N GLN A 197 -2.08 -30.91 11.28
CA GLN A 197 -2.27 -32.06 10.40
C GLN A 197 -3.10 -33.11 11.14
N GLN A 198 -4.11 -33.64 10.46
CA GLN A 198 -5.18 -34.56 10.92
C GLN A 198 -6.41 -33.80 11.48
N VAL A 199 -7.65 -34.01 11.00
CA VAL A 199 -8.30 -35.26 10.55
C VAL A 199 -9.33 -34.93 9.46
N ALA A 200 -9.22 -35.58 8.30
CA ALA A 200 -10.35 -35.81 7.43
C ALA A 200 -10.98 -37.14 7.83
N GLN A 201 -12.26 -37.12 8.20
CA GLN A 201 -13.26 -38.19 8.02
C GLN A 201 -14.50 -37.86 8.86
N ASN A 202 -15.64 -37.64 8.19
CA ASN A 202 -16.96 -38.24 8.48
C ASN A 202 -18.05 -37.43 7.77
N GLU A 203 -18.53 -37.96 6.65
CA GLU A 203 -19.82 -37.61 6.08
C GLU A 203 -20.91 -38.40 6.82
N ASP A 204 -21.96 -37.72 7.30
CA ASP A 204 -23.34 -38.23 7.27
C ASP A 204 -24.37 -37.12 7.64
N ASN A 205 -25.09 -36.72 6.60
CA ASN A 205 -26.45 -36.18 6.46
C ASN A 205 -27.36 -36.07 7.70
N VAL A 206 -27.94 -34.87 7.98
CA VAL A 206 -29.38 -34.67 8.30
C VAL A 206 -29.86 -33.26 7.87
N GLN A 207 -31.04 -33.26 7.25
CA GLN A 207 -31.86 -32.19 6.69
C GLN A 207 -32.70 -31.46 7.76
N GLY A 208 -32.90 -30.14 7.64
CA GLY A 208 -33.86 -29.38 8.47
C GLY A 208 -33.93 -27.89 8.14
N GLU A 209 -35.12 -27.44 7.76
CA GLU A 209 -35.48 -26.11 7.22
C GLU A 209 -35.63 -24.99 8.28
N ALA A 210 -35.59 -23.76 7.73
CA ALA A 210 -36.37 -22.55 8.08
C ALA A 210 -35.77 -21.46 9.02
N ASP A 211 -35.63 -20.28 8.40
CA ASP A 211 -36.07 -18.95 8.85
C ASP A 211 -35.46 -18.33 10.11
N ASN A 212 -34.72 -17.23 9.96
CA ASN A 212 -35.24 -15.86 10.17
C ASN A 212 -34.08 -14.85 10.41
N GLY A 213 -34.20 -13.66 9.80
CA GLY A 213 -33.68 -12.41 10.39
C GLY A 213 -32.23 -12.01 10.11
N THR A 214 -32.04 -11.24 9.04
CA THR A 214 -30.95 -10.26 8.91
C THR A 214 -31.02 -9.21 10.01
N PRO A 215 -29.88 -8.82 10.60
CA PRO A 215 -29.63 -7.42 10.89
C PRO A 215 -28.37 -6.93 10.18
N VAL A 216 -28.56 -5.89 9.38
CA VAL A 216 -27.53 -5.09 8.74
C VAL A 216 -26.68 -4.43 9.85
N PRO A 217 -25.35 -4.59 9.90
CA PRO A 217 -24.50 -3.68 10.64
C PRO A 217 -24.22 -2.44 9.78
N LYS A 218 -24.34 -1.30 10.44
CA LYS A 218 -24.29 0.04 9.90
C LYS A 218 -22.93 0.34 9.30
N THR A 219 -22.94 0.96 8.12
CA THR A 219 -21.78 1.62 7.51
C THR A 219 -21.22 2.65 8.47
N SER A 220 -20.10 2.31 9.13
CA SER A 220 -19.26 3.25 9.84
C SER A 220 -18.31 3.85 8.82
N VAL A 221 -18.61 5.06 8.36
CA VAL A 221 -17.66 5.91 7.66
C VAL A 221 -16.58 6.30 8.68
N TYR A 222 -15.43 5.63 8.62
CA TYR A 222 -14.22 6.14 9.27
C TYR A 222 -13.75 7.34 8.43
N VAL A 223 -14.19 8.53 8.82
CA VAL A 223 -13.45 9.75 8.53
C VAL A 223 -12.29 9.71 9.51
N THR A 224 -11.14 9.22 9.08
CA THR A 224 -9.90 9.46 9.81
C THR A 224 -9.57 10.94 9.64
N GLU A 225 -9.78 11.68 10.73
CA GLU A 225 -9.22 13.00 10.90
C GLU A 225 -7.71 12.93 10.62
N ALA A 226 -7.20 13.94 9.91
CA ALA A 226 -5.77 14.10 9.67
C ALA A 226 -4.99 14.02 10.99
N PRO A 227 -3.87 13.28 11.07
CA PRO A 227 -2.96 13.38 12.19
C PRO A 227 -2.48 14.83 12.33
N LYS A 228 -2.31 15.24 13.58
CA LYS A 228 -1.91 16.58 14.00
C LYS A 228 -0.63 17.01 13.28
N GLU A 229 -0.53 18.31 13.01
CA GLU A 229 0.72 19.00 12.64
C GLU A 229 1.86 18.51 13.54
N GLU A 230 2.78 17.73 12.95
CA GLU A 230 4.03 17.34 13.60
C GLU A 230 5.15 18.28 13.13
N SER A 231 6.08 18.54 14.04
CA SER A 231 7.05 19.63 13.91
C SER A 231 8.04 19.39 12.78
N PRO A 232 8.51 20.44 12.07
CA PRO A 232 9.49 20.28 11.01
C PRO A 232 10.81 19.71 11.54
N CYS A 233 11.37 18.71 10.84
CA CYS A 233 12.72 18.24 11.09
C CYS A 233 13.74 19.37 10.79
N PRO A 234 14.75 19.58 11.66
CA PRO A 234 15.87 20.45 11.34
C PRO A 234 16.75 19.84 10.26
N GLU A 235 17.00 20.62 9.21
CA GLU A 235 17.95 20.33 8.14
C GLU A 235 19.38 20.28 8.70
N GLU A 236 19.92 19.10 9.00
CA GLU A 236 21.35 18.95 9.32
C GLU A 236 22.19 18.89 8.03
N GLN A 237 22.77 20.05 7.69
CA GLN A 237 23.79 20.20 6.66
C GLN A 237 25.10 19.47 7.06
N PRO A 238 25.75 18.71 6.16
CA PRO A 238 27.02 18.05 6.48
C PRO A 238 28.14 19.07 6.72
N GLY A 239 28.79 18.95 7.89
CA GLY A 239 29.68 19.92 8.48
C GLY A 239 30.90 20.34 7.64
N LYS A 240 31.19 21.64 7.66
CA LYS A 240 32.48 22.23 7.30
C LYS A 240 33.57 21.71 8.24
N VAL A 241 34.63 21.17 7.66
CA VAL A 241 35.93 21.00 8.34
C VAL A 241 36.48 22.39 8.68
N GLN A 242 36.37 22.81 9.93
CA GLN A 242 37.09 23.98 10.44
C GLN A 242 38.51 23.56 10.83
N GLY A 243 39.49 24.14 10.14
CA GLY A 243 40.91 23.94 10.39
C GLY A 243 41.31 24.41 11.77
N ALA A 244 42.02 23.54 12.50
CA ALA A 244 42.71 23.91 13.72
C ALA A 244 43.93 24.78 13.37
N THR A 245 43.82 26.08 13.63
CA THR A 245 44.96 26.99 13.71
C THR A 245 45.75 26.68 14.97
N GLY A 246 47.01 26.29 14.81
CA GLY A 246 47.95 26.08 15.92
C GLY A 246 48.27 27.39 16.64
N THR A 247 48.12 27.39 17.96
CA THR A 247 48.63 28.45 18.84
C THR A 247 49.93 27.98 19.47
N LYS A 248 51.03 28.60 19.03
CA LYS A 248 52.30 28.66 19.76
C LYS A 248 52.07 29.34 21.12
N THR A 249 52.59 28.75 22.18
CA THR A 249 52.95 29.46 23.41
C THR A 249 54.33 28.97 23.86
N ASP A 250 55.34 29.80 23.58
CA ASP A 250 56.66 29.79 24.22
C ASP A 250 56.60 30.65 25.49
N VAL A 251 57.03 30.14 26.65
CA VAL A 251 57.49 30.91 27.83
C VAL A 251 58.51 30.05 28.62
N PRO A 252 59.58 30.62 29.24
CA PRO A 252 60.93 30.05 29.21
C PRO A 252 61.47 29.50 30.55
N VAL A 253 62.76 29.11 30.46
CA VAL A 253 63.78 28.62 31.43
C VAL A 253 64.02 27.12 31.39
#